data_AF-A0A1A3T9A0-F1
#
_entry.id   AF-A0A1A3T9A0-F1
#
_cell.length_a   1.000
_cell.length_b   1.000
_cell.length_c   1.000
_cell.angle_alpha   90.00
_cell.angle_beta   90.00
_cell.angle_gamma   90.00
#
_symmetry.space_group_name_H-M   'P 1'
#
loop_
_entity.id
_entity.type
_entity.pdbx_description
1 polymer ?
#
loop_
_entity_poly.entity_id
_entity_poly.type
_entity_poly.pdbx_seq_one_letter_code
_entity_poly.pdbx_strand_id
1 'polypeptide(L)'
;MTVSFSDRAFDTREPNQPATVSVLLRELGMAHACVEKQRVALGTWLMIHEAQRPLRISLLKNGYGLLLKQVDAKRAKAGALA
;
A
#
# COMPACT_ATOMS: atom_id res chain seq x y z
N MET A 1 -3.32 35.72 -17.46
CA MET A 1 -3.99 34.77 -16.54
C MET A 1 -2.90 33.96 -15.85
N THR A 2 -2.55 34.34 -14.63
CA THR A 2 -1.51 33.65 -13.83
C THR A 2 -2.23 32.77 -12.81
N VAL A 3 -2.12 31.45 -12.96
CA VAL A 3 -2.66 30.50 -11.98
C VAL A 3 -1.70 30.44 -10.80
N SER A 4 -2.18 30.95 -9.66
CA SER A 4 -1.52 30.86 -8.37
C SER A 4 -1.61 29.41 -7.89
N PHE A 5 -0.47 28.72 -7.82
CA PHE A 5 -0.39 27.41 -7.18
C PHE A 5 -0.39 27.64 -5.67
N SER A 6 -1.58 27.71 -5.08
CA SER A 6 -1.73 27.73 -3.63
C SER A 6 -1.08 26.50 -3.03
N ASP A 7 0.04 26.75 -2.36
CA ASP A 7 0.32 26.33 -0.99
C ASP A 7 -0.38 25.02 -0.59
N ARG A 8 0.25 23.89 -0.91
CA ARG A 8 -0.02 22.64 -0.21
C ARG A 8 1.04 22.51 0.87
N ALA A 9 0.64 22.94 2.06
CA ALA A 9 1.33 22.68 3.31
C ALA A 9 1.90 21.25 3.31
N PHE A 10 3.23 21.16 3.29
CA PHE A 10 3.97 19.96 3.68
C PHE A 10 3.84 19.86 5.20
N ASP A 11 2.65 19.43 5.64
CA ASP A 11 2.36 19.21 7.04
C ASP A 11 3.23 18.04 7.52
N THR A 12 4.10 18.37 8.46
CA THR A 12 5.06 17.49 9.12
C THR A 12 4.28 16.55 10.04
N ARG A 13 3.91 15.37 9.53
CA ARG A 13 3.42 14.24 10.34
C ARG A 13 4.24 13.01 10.00
N GLU A 14 4.64 12.26 11.03
CA GLU A 14 5.11 10.86 11.05
C GLU A 14 4.92 10.13 9.72
N PRO A 15 5.87 9.31 9.21
CA PRO A 15 5.82 8.73 7.87
C PRO A 15 4.50 7.98 7.68
N ASN A 16 3.51 8.71 7.18
CA ASN A 16 2.13 8.29 7.19
C ASN A 16 2.04 7.29 6.06
N GLN A 17 1.92 6.01 6.43
CA GLN A 17 1.78 4.92 5.50
C GLN A 17 0.84 5.30 4.35
N PRO A 18 1.16 4.90 3.10
CA PRO A 18 0.33 5.24 1.95
C PRO A 18 -1.12 4.81 2.20
N ALA A 19 -2.03 5.79 2.17
CA ALA A 19 -3.44 5.54 2.45
C ALA A 19 -4.16 4.76 1.33
N THR A 20 -3.57 4.70 0.13
CA THR A 20 -4.17 4.06 -1.04
C THR A 20 -3.17 3.21 -1.80
N VAL A 21 -3.68 2.22 -2.54
CA VAL A 21 -2.88 1.36 -3.41
C VAL A 21 -2.15 2.14 -4.48
N SER A 22 -2.79 3.14 -5.10
CA SER A 22 -2.17 3.93 -6.15
C SER A 22 -0.97 4.74 -5.65
N VAL A 23 -1.04 5.26 -4.42
CA VAL A 23 0.09 5.96 -3.79
C VAL A 23 1.21 4.96 -3.49
N LEU A 24 0.89 3.83 -2.85
CA LEU A 24 1.88 2.79 -2.58
C LEU A 24 2.56 2.29 -3.87
N LEU A 25 1.80 2.01 -4.92
CA LEU A 25 2.36 1.57 -6.20
C LEU A 25 3.25 2.64 -6.84
N ARG A 26 2.97 3.93 -6.65
CA ARG A 26 3.84 5.01 -7.13
C ARG A 26 5.15 5.04 -6.33
N GLU A 27 5.09 4.93 -5.02
CA GLU A 27 6.26 4.86 -4.13
C GLU A 27 7.13 3.63 -4.44
N LEU A 28 6.51 2.50 -4.82
CA LEU A 28 7.20 1.27 -5.23
C LEU A 28 7.72 1.32 -6.69
N GLY A 29 7.48 2.39 -7.45
CA GLY A 29 7.84 2.46 -8.87
C GLY A 29 7.01 1.52 -9.78
N MET A 30 5.87 1.04 -9.30
CA MET A 30 5.00 0.04 -9.94
C MET A 30 3.71 0.63 -10.56
N ALA A 31 3.59 1.96 -10.63
CA ALA A 31 2.39 2.65 -11.13
C ALA A 31 1.96 2.20 -12.54
N HIS A 32 2.91 1.85 -13.40
CA HIS A 32 2.67 1.41 -14.79
C HIS A 32 2.96 -0.08 -15.02
N ALA A 33 3.22 -0.84 -13.96
CA ALA A 33 3.50 -2.25 -14.06
C ALA A 33 2.20 -3.06 -14.29
N CYS A 34 2.32 -4.24 -14.91
CA CYS A 34 1.21 -5.17 -15.00
C CYS A 34 0.79 -5.66 -13.59
N VAL A 35 -0.46 -6.10 -13.46
CA VAL A 35 -1.05 -6.53 -12.18
C VAL A 35 -0.23 -7.63 -11.51
N GLU A 36 0.37 -8.54 -12.27
CA GLU A 36 1.22 -9.61 -11.74
C GLU A 36 2.44 -9.03 -11.00
N LYS A 37 3.15 -8.08 -11.62
CA LYS A 37 4.29 -7.38 -10.99
C LYS A 37 3.85 -6.55 -9.79
N GLN A 38 2.71 -5.86 -9.90
CA GLN A 38 2.12 -5.10 -8.78
C GLN A 38 1.81 -6.01 -7.59
N ARG A 39 1.22 -7.20 -7.82
CA ARG A 39 0.91 -8.18 -6.76
C ARG A 39 2.16 -8.65 -6.02
N VAL A 40 3.25 -8.93 -6.75
CA VAL A 40 4.53 -9.34 -6.14
C VAL A 40 5.08 -8.22 -5.27
N ALA A 41 5.16 -6.99 -5.79
CA ALA A 41 5.69 -5.84 -5.06
C ALA A 41 4.85 -5.52 -3.81
N LEU A 42 3.52 -5.47 -3.95
CA LEU A 42 2.60 -5.26 -2.82
C LEU A 42 2.73 -6.39 -1.80
N GLY A 43 2.83 -7.65 -2.23
CA GLY A 43 2.99 -8.79 -1.35
C GLY A 43 4.26 -8.71 -0.52
N THR A 44 5.39 -8.39 -1.14
CA THR A 44 6.67 -8.20 -0.44
C THR A 44 6.57 -7.06 0.57
N TRP A 45 6.00 -5.92 0.17
CA TRP A 45 5.82 -4.77 1.06
C TRP A 45 4.94 -5.11 2.27
N LEU A 46 3.81 -5.81 2.02
CA LEU A 46 2.85 -6.22 3.04
C LEU A 46 3.36 -7.33 3.96
N MET A 47 4.40 -8.07 3.60
CA MET A 47 5.04 -8.99 4.54
C MET A 47 5.81 -8.21 5.62
N ILE A 48 6.51 -7.14 5.21
CA ILE A 48 7.39 -6.33 6.07
C ILE A 48 6.58 -5.32 6.90
N HIS A 49 5.56 -4.70 6.32
CA HIS A 49 4.82 -3.60 6.93
C HIS A 49 3.37 -3.99 7.19
N GLU A 50 2.83 -3.60 8.34
CA GLU A 50 1.41 -3.78 8.61
C GLU A 50 0.56 -2.76 7.86
N ALA A 51 -0.41 -3.24 7.08
CA ALA A 51 -1.34 -2.37 6.37
C ALA A 51 -2.34 -1.71 7.33
N GLN A 52 -2.30 -0.39 7.49
CA GLN A 52 -3.35 0.33 8.20
C GLN A 52 -4.69 0.24 7.46
N ARG A 53 -5.76 0.49 8.21
CA ARG A 53 -7.15 0.37 7.73
C ARG A 53 -7.43 1.07 6.39
N PRO A 54 -6.97 2.32 6.12
CA PRO A 54 -7.22 2.98 4.84
C PRO A 54 -6.64 2.20 3.65
N LEU A 55 -5.39 1.74 3.78
CA LEU A 55 -4.71 0.98 2.75
C LEU A 55 -5.37 -0.39 2.53
N ARG A 56 -5.77 -1.08 3.59
CA ARG A 56 -6.49 -2.37 3.50
C ARG A 56 -7.81 -2.21 2.73
N ILE A 57 -8.58 -1.17 3.03
CA ILE A 57 -9.82 -0.87 2.30
C ILE A 57 -9.51 -0.58 0.83
N SER A 58 -8.49 0.22 0.54
CA SER A 58 -8.07 0.49 -0.84
C SER A 58 -7.67 -0.79 -1.57
N LEU A 59 -6.88 -1.67 -0.95
CA LEU A 59 -6.46 -2.96 -1.52
C LEU A 59 -7.66 -3.84 -1.87
N LEU A 60 -8.64 -3.95 -0.96
CA LEU A 60 -9.88 -4.70 -1.21
C LEU A 60 -10.66 -4.13 -2.41
N LYS A 61 -10.87 -2.81 -2.45
CA LYS A 61 -11.60 -2.13 -3.53
C LYS A 61 -10.90 -2.24 -4.89
N ASN A 62 -9.58 -2.41 -4.92
CA ASN A 62 -8.77 -2.50 -6.15
C ASN A 62 -8.45 -3.95 -6.55
N GLY A 63 -9.14 -4.96 -6.00
CA GLY A 63 -9.00 -6.36 -6.41
C GLY A 63 -7.84 -7.12 -5.75
N TYR A 64 -7.14 -6.52 -4.79
CA TYR A 64 -6.03 -7.15 -4.05
C TYR A 64 -6.50 -7.89 -2.78
N GLY A 65 -7.80 -8.19 -2.65
CA GLY A 65 -8.35 -8.85 -1.46
C GLY A 65 -7.79 -10.24 -1.21
N LEU A 66 -7.55 -11.03 -2.27
CA LEU A 66 -6.91 -12.35 -2.15
C LEU A 66 -5.47 -12.23 -1.67
N LEU A 67 -4.74 -11.20 -2.10
CA LEU A 67 -3.37 -10.94 -1.66
C LEU A 67 -3.34 -10.63 -0.15
N LEU A 68 -4.24 -9.78 0.33
CA LEU A 68 -4.38 -9.49 1.76
C LEU A 68 -4.61 -10.75 2.60
N LYS A 69 -5.56 -11.60 2.19
CA LYS A 69 -5.83 -12.87 2.89
C LYS A 69 -4.60 -13.79 2.93
N GLN A 70 -3.85 -13.87 1.83
CA GLN A 70 -2.63 -14.68 1.76
C GLN A 70 -1.53 -14.15 2.70
N VAL A 71 -1.35 -12.84 2.78
CA VAL A 71 -0.38 -12.21 3.68
C VAL A 71 -0.79 -12.42 5.14
N ASP A 72 -2.04 -12.16 5.48
CA ASP A 72 -2.56 -12.34 6.84
C ASP A 72 -2.38 -13.80 7.30
N ALA A 73 -2.68 -14.78 6.43
CA ALA A 73 -2.47 -16.20 6.72
C ALA A 73 -0.99 -16.55 6.93
N LYS A 74 -0.08 -15.99 6.12
CA LYS A 74 1.37 -16.18 6.28
C LYS A 74 1.88 -15.62 7.61
N ARG A 75 1.40 -14.45 8.02
CA ARG A 75 1.74 -13.83 9.31
C ARG A 75 1.22 -14.62 10.49
N ALA A 76 -0.02 -15.09 10.43
CA ALA A 76 -0.57 -15.97 11.46
C ALA A 76 0.26 -17.25 11.62
N LYS A 77 0.70 -17.86 10.51
CA LYS A 77 1.60 -19.01 10.55
C LYS A 77 2.97 -18.68 11.13
N ALA A 78 3.54 -17.51 10.81
CA ALA A 78 4.83 -17.07 11.35
C ALA A 78 4.75 -16.81 12.87
N GLY A 79 3.65 -16.23 13.36
CA GLY A 79 3.43 -16.02 14.79
C GLY A 79 3.11 -17.30 15.58
N ALA A 80 2.59 -18.34 14.93
CA ALA A 80 2.33 -19.64 15.55
C ALA A 80 3.58 -20.53 15.72
N LEU A 81 4.71 -20.12 15.15
CA LEU A 81 6.00 -20.82 15.21
C LEU A 81 7.01 -20.14 16.16
N ALA A 82 6.60 -19.05 16.83
CA ALA A 82 7.37 -18.32 17.84
C ALA A 82 6.84 -18.66 19.24
#